data_AF-A0A0G9MSZ5-F1
#
_entry.id   AF-A0A0G9MSZ5-F1
#
_cell.length_a   1.000
_cell.length_b   1.000
_cell.length_c   1.000
_cell.angle_alpha   90.00
_cell.angle_beta   90.00
_cell.angle_gamma   90.00
#
_symmetry.space_group_name_H-M   'P 1'
#
loop_
_entity.id
_entity.type
_entity.pdbx_description
1 polymer ?
#
loop_
_entity_poly.entity_id
_entity_poly.type
_entity_poly.pdbx_seq_one_letter_code
_entity_poly.pdbx_strand_id
1 'polypeptide(L)'
;MASTFLQRIRRDETGAMAIEFALIAPALFLMLFGVMQVGMAMQNYNAIRNVSADVARYAMVQYQTGNELSPSQLRTFAENHALGAPYMLDQNRVRVEIDDSVTQRVSGATEMEIRVTYQTDSLLEFADISMPIVRYNRPLFLLDE
;
A
#
# COMPACT_ATOMS: atom_id res chain seq x y z
N MET A 1 -50.24 23.11 -26.10
CA MET A 1 -49.02 22.27 -26.18
C MET A 1 -48.35 22.05 -24.82
N ALA A 2 -48.26 23.04 -23.92
CA ALA A 2 -47.59 22.86 -22.63
C ALA A 2 -48.24 21.83 -21.66
N SER A 3 -49.58 21.69 -21.65
CA SER A 3 -50.25 20.76 -20.72
C SER A 3 -50.01 19.29 -21.05
N THR A 4 -49.88 18.95 -22.34
CA THR A 4 -49.62 17.58 -22.80
C THR A 4 -48.19 17.14 -22.46
N PHE A 5 -47.24 18.07 -22.46
CA PHE A 5 -45.85 17.81 -22.07
C PHE A 5 -45.72 17.50 -20.57
N LEU A 6 -46.37 18.30 -19.71
CA LEU A 6 -46.40 18.08 -18.26
C LEU A 6 -47.12 16.77 -17.87
N GLN A 7 -48.20 16.40 -18.57
CA GLN A 7 -48.87 15.11 -18.35
C GLN A 7 -48.03 13.91 -18.79
N ARG A 8 -47.22 14.08 -19.85
CA ARG A 8 -46.32 13.04 -20.35
C ARG A 8 -45.14 12.81 -19.40
N ILE A 9 -44.55 13.88 -18.86
CA ILE A 9 -43.55 13.81 -17.78
C ILE A 9 -44.12 13.13 -16.54
N ARG A 10 -45.35 13.46 -16.14
CA ARG A 10 -46.02 12.84 -14.97
C ARG A 10 -46.31 11.34 -15.12
N ARG A 11 -46.31 10.80 -16.33
CA ARG A 11 -46.57 9.39 -16.65
C ARG A 11 -45.31 8.62 -17.04
N ASP A 12 -44.15 9.26 -17.04
CA ASP A 12 -42.89 8.64 -17.48
C ASP A 12 -42.21 7.90 -16.31
N GLU A 13 -42.44 6.59 -16.23
CA GLU A 13 -41.86 5.70 -15.22
C GLU A 13 -40.33 5.54 -15.39
N THR A 14 -39.83 5.69 -16.61
CA THR A 14 -38.40 5.65 -16.92
C THR A 14 -37.66 6.83 -16.28
N GLY A 15 -38.27 8.02 -16.30
CA GLY A 15 -37.75 9.21 -15.62
C GLY A 15 -37.74 9.05 -14.09
N ALA A 16 -38.77 8.41 -13.53
CA ALA A 16 -38.83 8.10 -12.10
C ALA A 16 -37.72 7.11 -11.68
N MET A 17 -37.50 6.03 -12.44
CA MET A 17 -36.38 5.10 -12.19
C MET A 17 -35.01 5.78 -12.21
N ALA A 18 -34.78 6.72 -13.14
CA ALA A 18 -33.52 7.44 -13.22
C ALA A 18 -33.26 8.28 -11.95
N ILE A 19 -34.30 8.88 -11.37
CA ILE A 19 -34.22 9.65 -10.13
C ILE A 19 -33.97 8.73 -8.93
N GLU A 20 -34.69 7.61 -8.83
CA GLU A 20 -34.48 6.62 -7.77
C GLU A 20 -33.05 6.07 -7.77
N PHE A 21 -32.52 5.75 -8.96
CA PHE A 21 -31.12 5.36 -9.12
C PHE A 21 -30.18 6.48 -8.70
N ALA A 22 -30.42 7.73 -9.10
CA ALA A 22 -29.56 8.86 -8.73
C ALA A 22 -29.48 9.08 -7.21
N LEU A 23 -30.52 8.71 -6.45
CA LEU A 23 -30.53 8.79 -4.99
C LEU A 23 -29.72 7.66 -4.34
N ILE A 24 -29.76 6.44 -4.88
CA ILE A 24 -29.12 5.26 -4.28
C ILE A 24 -27.68 5.06 -4.79
N ALA A 25 -27.41 5.40 -6.05
CA ALA A 25 -26.13 5.20 -6.71
C ALA A 25 -24.93 5.79 -5.94
N PRO A 26 -25.00 7.00 -5.33
CA PRO A 26 -23.90 7.52 -4.54
C PRO A 26 -23.50 6.59 -3.38
N ALA A 27 -24.48 6.07 -2.63
CA ALA A 27 -24.22 5.14 -1.55
C ALA A 27 -23.65 3.80 -2.06
N LEU A 28 -24.18 3.31 -3.18
CA LEU A 28 -23.69 2.08 -3.82
C LEU A 28 -22.22 2.23 -4.26
N PHE A 29 -21.87 3.32 -4.93
CA PHE A 29 -20.51 3.58 -5.39
C PHE A 29 -19.55 3.81 -4.21
N LEU A 30 -19.98 4.50 -3.16
CA LEU A 30 -19.20 4.64 -1.92
C LEU A 30 -18.85 3.27 -1.33
N MET A 31 -19.83 2.36 -1.23
CA MET A 31 -19.57 1.00 -0.73
C MET A 31 -18.66 0.19 -1.65
N LEU A 32 -18.88 0.27 -2.97
CA LEU A 32 -18.07 -0.44 -3.96
C LEU A 32 -16.60 0.02 -3.93
N PHE A 33 -16.37 1.34 -4.00
CA PHE A 33 -15.02 1.91 -3.90
C PHE A 33 -14.40 1.64 -2.53
N GLY A 34 -15.19 1.65 -1.45
CA GLY A 34 -14.72 1.30 -0.11
C GLY A 34 -14.15 -0.12 -0.02
N VAL A 35 -14.84 -1.12 -0.57
CA VAL A 35 -14.34 -2.51 -0.59
C VAL A 35 -13.09 -2.63 -1.46
N MET A 36 -13.07 -2.00 -2.64
CA MET A 36 -11.89 -2.01 -3.51
C MET A 36 -10.68 -1.35 -2.83
N GLN A 37 -10.91 -0.23 -2.14
CA GLN A 37 -9.91 0.49 -1.38
C GLN A 37 -9.29 -0.43 -0.31
N VAL A 38 -10.09 -1.13 0.49
CA VAL A 38 -9.57 -2.12 1.47
C VAL A 38 -8.72 -3.20 0.79
N GLY A 39 -9.15 -3.72 -0.37
CA GLY A 39 -8.38 -4.70 -1.14
C GLY A 39 -7.00 -4.17 -1.55
N MET A 40 -6.93 -2.94 -2.05
CA MET A 40 -5.66 -2.30 -2.42
C MET A 40 -4.76 -2.06 -1.20
N ALA A 41 -5.33 -1.66 -0.05
CA ALA A 41 -4.56 -1.49 1.19
C ALA A 41 -3.87 -2.80 1.60
N MET A 42 -4.62 -3.91 1.54
CA MET A 42 -4.10 -5.24 1.86
C MET A 42 -3.05 -5.71 0.85
N GLN A 43 -3.24 -5.44 -0.43
CA GLN A 43 -2.24 -5.72 -1.47
C GLN A 43 -0.93 -4.97 -1.18
N ASN A 44 -1.00 -3.66 -0.92
CA ASN A 44 0.17 -2.84 -0.64
C ASN A 44 0.87 -3.26 0.66
N TYR A 45 0.11 -3.60 1.70
CA TYR A 45 0.64 -4.14 2.94
C TYR A 45 1.42 -5.45 2.71
N ASN A 46 0.86 -6.36 1.91
CA ASN A 46 1.53 -7.60 1.56
C ASN A 46 2.79 -7.36 0.72
N ALA A 47 2.76 -6.39 -0.20
CA ALA A 47 3.92 -6.01 -1.00
C ALA A 47 5.07 -5.52 -0.10
N ILE A 48 4.85 -4.55 0.78
CA ILE A 48 5.91 -4.04 1.67
C ILE A 48 6.45 -5.12 2.60
N ARG A 49 5.58 -6.01 3.11
CA ARG A 49 5.98 -7.13 3.97
C ARG A 49 6.89 -8.13 3.24
N ASN A 50 6.57 -8.41 1.98
CA ASN A 50 7.33 -9.32 1.13
C ASN A 50 8.66 -8.69 0.68
N VAL A 51 8.66 -7.41 0.30
CA VAL A 51 9.89 -6.63 0.04
C VAL A 51 10.84 -6.73 1.23
N SER A 52 10.38 -6.44 2.46
CA SER A 52 11.22 -6.57 3.64
C SER A 52 11.76 -8.00 3.84
N ALA A 53 11.06 -9.02 3.35
CA ALA A 53 11.48 -10.42 3.52
C ALA A 53 12.57 -10.78 2.53
N ASP A 54 12.42 -10.32 1.29
CA ASP A 54 13.41 -10.50 0.24
C ASP A 54 14.69 -9.74 0.56
N VAL A 55 14.58 -8.50 1.06
CA VAL A 55 15.74 -7.69 1.49
C VAL A 55 16.47 -8.36 2.64
N ALA A 56 15.75 -8.86 3.64
CA ALA A 56 16.37 -9.60 4.74
C ALA A 56 17.10 -10.84 4.23
N ARG A 57 16.47 -11.64 3.36
CA ARG A 57 17.11 -12.81 2.75
C ARG A 57 18.36 -12.44 1.95
N TYR A 58 18.29 -11.36 1.16
CA TYR A 58 19.43 -10.85 0.41
C TYR A 58 20.58 -10.45 1.34
N ALA A 59 20.29 -9.67 2.38
CA ALA A 59 21.30 -9.24 3.36
C ALA A 59 21.99 -10.43 4.04
N MET A 60 21.21 -11.42 4.50
CA MET A 60 21.75 -12.65 5.10
C MET A 60 22.73 -13.37 4.17
N VAL A 61 22.36 -13.54 2.90
CA VAL A 61 23.20 -14.23 1.91
C VAL A 61 24.48 -13.45 1.65
N GLN A 62 24.40 -12.12 1.52
CA GLN A 62 25.58 -11.28 1.30
C GLN A 62 26.55 -11.37 2.48
N TYR A 63 26.03 -11.31 3.71
CA TYR A 63 26.82 -11.43 4.93
C TYR A 63 27.54 -12.78 5.01
N GLN A 64 26.84 -13.88 4.71
CA GLN A 64 27.43 -15.23 4.67
C GLN A 64 28.52 -15.40 3.59
N THR A 65 28.53 -14.55 2.57
CA THR A 65 29.59 -14.54 1.54
C THR A 65 30.75 -13.60 1.88
N GLY A 66 30.78 -13.04 3.09
CA GLY A 66 31.76 -12.06 3.54
C GLY A 66 31.54 -10.65 2.97
N ASN A 67 30.39 -10.39 2.36
CA ASN A 67 30.02 -9.08 1.84
C ASN A 67 29.07 -8.37 2.82
N GLU A 68 29.66 -7.67 3.78
CA GLU A 68 28.94 -6.91 4.80
C GLU A 68 28.40 -5.60 4.22
N LEU A 69 27.15 -5.62 3.75
CA LEU A 69 26.50 -4.45 3.20
C LEU A 69 26.10 -3.45 4.30
N SER A 70 26.53 -2.20 4.17
CA SER A 70 26.09 -1.11 5.04
C SER A 70 24.58 -0.83 4.94
N PRO A 71 23.97 -0.19 5.96
CA PRO A 71 22.54 0.15 5.93
C PRO A 71 22.11 0.95 4.69
N SER A 72 22.96 1.85 4.18
CA SER A 72 22.67 2.67 2.99
C SER A 72 22.69 1.86 1.69
N GLN A 73 23.57 0.87 1.58
CA GLN A 73 23.61 -0.05 0.43
C GLN A 73 22.37 -0.96 0.44
N LEU A 74 22.01 -1.51 1.60
CA LEU A 74 20.79 -2.32 1.73
C LEU A 74 19.53 -1.50 1.45
N ARG A 75 19.49 -0.23 1.87
CA ARG A 75 18.37 0.67 1.56
C ARG A 75 18.23 0.90 0.06
N THR A 76 19.33 1.20 -0.63
CA THR A 76 19.34 1.36 -2.10
C THR A 76 18.83 0.09 -2.80
N PHE A 77 19.29 -1.09 -2.36
CA PHE A 77 18.80 -2.36 -2.88
C PHE A 77 17.29 -2.53 -2.63
N ALA A 78 16.83 -2.26 -1.41
CA ALA A 78 15.44 -2.41 -1.01
C ALA A 78 14.50 -1.47 -1.78
N GLU A 79 14.90 -0.22 -2.00
CA GLU A 79 14.17 0.74 -2.83
C GLU A 79 14.05 0.22 -4.26
N ASN A 80 15.17 -0.13 -4.90
CA ASN A 80 15.14 -0.68 -6.26
C ASN A 80 14.30 -1.95 -6.38
N HIS A 81 14.38 -2.84 -5.38
CA HIS A 81 13.60 -4.07 -5.31
C HIS A 81 12.10 -3.81 -5.14
N ALA A 82 11.72 -2.79 -4.36
CA ALA A 82 10.34 -2.37 -4.17
C ALA A 82 9.70 -1.82 -5.46
N LEU A 83 10.48 -1.07 -6.26
CA LEU A 83 10.02 -0.49 -7.53
C LEU A 83 9.97 -1.54 -8.66
N GLY A 84 10.80 -2.58 -8.56
CA GLY A 84 10.87 -3.67 -9.54
C GLY A 84 9.71 -4.65 -9.48
N ALA A 85 9.59 -5.49 -10.52
CA ALA A 85 8.70 -6.65 -10.47
C ALA A 85 9.16 -7.64 -9.37
N PRO A 86 8.22 -8.25 -8.63
CA PRO A 86 6.77 -8.26 -8.84
C PRO A 86 5.98 -7.17 -8.10
N TYR A 87 6.66 -6.28 -7.35
CA TYR A 87 5.98 -5.38 -6.40
C TYR A 87 5.52 -4.06 -7.01
N MET A 88 6.30 -3.50 -7.94
CA MET A 88 5.94 -2.32 -8.74
C MET A 88 5.37 -1.17 -7.90
N LEU A 89 5.92 -0.93 -6.70
CA LEU A 89 5.48 0.15 -5.82
C LEU A 89 5.83 1.51 -6.43
N ASP A 90 5.01 2.53 -6.15
CA ASP A 90 5.28 3.89 -6.59
C ASP A 90 6.46 4.51 -5.81
N GLN A 91 7.44 5.04 -6.53
CA GLN A 91 8.64 5.66 -5.98
C GLN A 91 8.36 6.83 -5.05
N ASN A 92 7.32 7.61 -5.31
CA ASN A 92 7.00 8.79 -4.50
C ASN A 92 6.25 8.43 -3.22
N ARG A 93 5.88 7.15 -3.04
CA ARG A 93 4.99 6.68 -1.97
C ARG A 93 5.60 5.59 -1.12
N VAL A 94 6.58 4.88 -1.64
CA VAL A 94 7.40 3.96 -0.86
C VAL A 94 8.51 4.72 -0.15
N ARG A 95 8.75 4.38 1.11
CA ARG A 95 9.94 4.80 1.85
C ARG A 95 10.50 3.61 2.59
N VAL A 96 11.79 3.39 2.42
CA VAL A 96 12.53 2.33 3.11
C VAL A 96 13.55 2.96 4.04
N GLU A 97 13.53 2.51 5.28
CA GLU A 97 14.51 2.82 6.31
C GLU A 97 15.17 1.53 6.76
N ILE A 98 16.49 1.54 6.77
CA ILE A 98 17.32 0.46 7.32
C ILE A 98 18.38 1.14 8.14
N ASP A 99 18.38 0.85 9.43
CA ASP A 99 19.26 1.46 10.42
C ASP A 99 19.72 0.37 11.40
N ASP A 100 20.91 0.55 11.99
CA ASP A 100 21.41 -0.34 13.03
C ASP A 100 20.50 -0.28 14.26
N SER A 101 20.25 -1.43 14.86
CA SER A 101 19.41 -1.49 16.06
C SER A 101 20.16 -0.94 17.25
N VAL A 102 19.51 -0.07 18.02
CA VAL A 102 20.06 0.50 19.26
C VAL A 102 20.41 -0.61 20.26
N THR A 103 19.58 -1.65 20.29
CA THR A 103 19.79 -2.83 21.14
C THR A 103 20.17 -4.02 20.27
N GLN A 104 21.29 -4.67 20.60
CA GLN A 104 21.76 -5.89 19.96
C GLN A 104 21.31 -7.07 20.82
N ARG A 105 20.25 -7.77 20.40
CA ARG A 105 19.59 -8.79 21.24
C ARG A 105 20.25 -10.16 21.17
N VAL A 106 21.09 -10.40 20.17
CA VAL A 106 21.77 -11.67 19.93
C VAL A 106 23.28 -11.43 19.95
N SER A 107 23.99 -12.17 20.81
CA SER A 107 25.46 -12.10 20.88
C SER A 107 26.08 -12.73 19.64
N GLY A 108 27.12 -12.09 19.09
CA GLY A 108 27.76 -12.54 17.84
C GLY A 108 26.87 -12.33 16.62
N ALA A 109 25.95 -11.37 16.68
CA ALA A 109 25.15 -10.96 15.54
C ALA A 109 25.00 -9.45 15.50
N THR A 110 25.11 -8.90 14.29
CA THR A 110 24.74 -7.53 13.96
C THR A 110 23.24 -7.44 13.69
N GLU A 111 22.52 -6.67 14.50
CA GLU A 111 21.08 -6.47 14.41
C GLU A 111 20.74 -5.12 13.77
N MET A 112 19.88 -5.15 12.76
CA MET A 112 19.35 -3.99 12.03
C MET A 112 17.82 -4.00 12.02
N GLU A 113 17.18 -2.84 11.91
CA GLU A 113 15.72 -2.73 11.71
C GLU A 113 15.41 -2.29 10.28
N ILE A 114 14.65 -3.10 9.55
CA ILE A 114 14.09 -2.75 8.24
C ILE A 114 12.68 -2.20 8.48
N ARG A 115 12.44 -0.96 8.07
CA ARG A 115 11.12 -0.31 8.10
C ARG A 115 10.73 0.09 6.69
N VAL A 116 9.60 -0.42 6.24
CA VAL A 116 9.01 -0.06 4.94
C VAL A 116 7.66 0.58 5.17
N THR A 117 7.46 1.77 4.61
CA THR A 117 6.18 2.48 4.63
C THR A 117 5.68 2.72 3.22
N TYR A 118 4.37 2.64 3.03
CA TYR A 118 3.73 2.95 1.76
C TYR A 118 2.46 3.78 1.96
N GLN A 119 2.38 4.91 1.25
CA GLN A 119 1.19 5.74 1.20
C GLN A 119 0.27 5.25 0.07
N THR A 120 -0.90 4.71 0.42
CA THR A 120 -1.86 4.22 -0.57
C THR A 120 -2.80 5.34 -1.00
N ASP A 121 -3.14 5.40 -2.28
CA ASP A 121 -4.18 6.30 -2.77
C ASP A 121 -5.56 5.95 -2.23
N SER A 122 -6.33 7.00 -1.95
CA SER A 122 -7.74 6.84 -1.68
C SER A 122 -8.55 6.99 -2.95
N LEU A 123 -9.42 6.02 -3.23
CA LEU A 123 -10.45 6.16 -4.27
C LEU A 123 -11.60 7.05 -3.79
N LEU A 124 -11.72 7.24 -2.49
CA LEU A 124 -12.78 7.96 -1.81
C LEU A 124 -12.36 9.37 -1.37
N GLU A 125 -11.30 9.93 -1.94
CA GLU A 125 -10.84 11.29 -1.61
C GLU A 125 -11.90 12.35 -1.94
N PHE A 126 -12.74 12.14 -2.95
CA PHE A 126 -13.89 13.00 -3.26
C PHE A 126 -14.92 13.08 -2.12
N ALA A 127 -14.93 12.08 -1.23
CA ALA A 127 -15.78 12.02 -0.04
C ALA A 127 -15.02 12.41 1.24
N ASP A 128 -13.83 13.01 1.11
CA ASP A 128 -12.93 13.38 2.21
C ASP A 128 -12.50 12.17 3.08
N ILE A 129 -12.49 10.98 2.47
CA ILE A 129 -12.05 9.75 3.12
C ILE A 129 -10.62 9.47 2.66
N SER A 130 -9.64 9.67 3.55
CA SER A 130 -8.23 9.38 3.28
C SER A 130 -7.83 7.96 3.69
N MET A 131 -6.84 7.39 3.01
CA MET A 131 -6.21 6.12 3.40
C MET A 131 -5.07 6.34 4.40
N PRO A 132 -4.94 5.48 5.43
CA PRO A 132 -3.78 5.51 6.30
C PRO A 132 -2.53 5.02 5.58
N ILE A 133 -1.37 5.50 6.02
CA ILE A 133 -0.07 4.97 5.60
C ILE A 133 0.10 3.57 6.19
N VAL A 134 0.38 2.58 5.34
CA VAL A 134 0.72 1.23 5.79
C VAL A 134 2.21 1.15 6.14
N ARG A 135 2.53 0.45 7.23
CA ARG A 135 3.90 0.30 7.74
C ARG A 135 4.18 -1.13 8.11
N TYR A 136 5.39 -1.58 7.81
CA TYR A 136 5.90 -2.87 8.24
C TYR A 136 7.34 -2.75 8.73
N ASN A 137 7.59 -3.27 9.94
CA ASN A 137 8.93 -3.34 10.53
C ASN A 137 9.37 -4.80 10.61
N ARG A 138 10.63 -5.07 10.28
CA ARG A 138 11.26 -6.38 10.41
C ARG A 138 12.65 -6.22 11.03
N PRO A 139 12.95 -6.91 12.15
CA PRO A 139 14.32 -7.05 12.60
C PRO A 139 15.10 -8.00 11.68
N LEU A 140 16.36 -7.69 11.45
CA LEU A 140 17.33 -8.46 10.69
C LEU A 140 18.52 -8.77 11.62
N PHE A 141 18.91 -10.04 11.71
CA PHE A 141 20.03 -10.49 12.53
C PHE A 141 21.06 -11.15 11.62
N LEU A 142 22.21 -10.52 11.46
CA LEU A 142 23.33 -10.97 10.64
C LEU A 142 24.35 -11.62 11.57
N LEU A 143 24.70 -12.88 11.38
CA LEU A 143 25.65 -13.56 12.27
C LEU A 143 27.08 -13.17 11.90
N ASP A 144 27.86 -12.77 12.90
CA ASP A 144 29.29 -12.51 12.74
C ASP A 144 30.00 -13.88 12.77
N GLU A 145 30.77 -14.22 11.73
CA GLU A 145 31.56 -15.47 11.69
C GLU A 145 32.83 -15.40 12.54
#